data_AF-A0A957IB11-F1
#
_entry.id   AF-A0A957IB11-F1
#
_cell.length_a   1.000
_cell.length_b   1.000
_cell.length_c   1.000
_cell.angle_alpha   90.00
_cell.angle_beta   90.00
_cell.angle_gamma   90.00
#
_symmetry.space_group_name_H-M   'P 1'
#
loop_
_entity.id
_entity.type
_entity.pdbx_description
1 polymer ?
#
loop_
_entity_poly.entity_id
_entity_poly.type
_entity_poly.pdbx_seq_one_letter_code
_entity_poly.pdbx_strand_id
1 'polypeptide(L)'
;IGNAAADLYVTNPVLNQVAYDSFLEIWATRYDVPPTSSAPAYAYDATQLLLAAIEEVAIVGQNGALVIGRAAVRDQLAATQNVAGLTGSLSCTSHGECAAAGYGVYELDTAVRNNALWPPPLVWQFGQPTEQGDFR
;
A
#
# COMPACT_ATOMS: atom_id res chain seq x y z
N ILE A 1 12.01 2.04 18.54
CA ILE A 1 11.05 2.88 19.31
C ILE A 1 11.62 3.04 20.72
N GLY A 2 11.68 4.26 21.28
CA GLY A 2 12.21 4.48 22.64
C GLY A 2 11.26 3.97 23.75
N ASN A 3 11.69 4.03 25.00
CA ASN A 3 10.92 3.53 26.16
C ASN A 3 9.60 4.28 26.46
N ALA A 4 9.29 5.36 25.74
CA ALA A 4 8.11 6.19 25.93
C ALA A 4 6.89 5.77 25.08
N ALA A 5 6.97 4.68 24.30
CA ALA A 5 5.96 4.31 23.32
C ALA A 5 4.97 3.21 23.76
N ALA A 6 5.02 2.78 25.03
CA ALA A 6 3.99 1.89 25.56
C ALA A 6 2.64 2.63 25.62
N ASP A 7 1.54 1.92 25.33
CA ASP A 7 0.17 2.46 25.31
C ASP A 7 -0.05 3.58 24.28
N LEU A 8 0.82 3.68 23.26
CA LEU A 8 0.62 4.61 22.14
C LEU A 8 -0.30 3.96 21.09
N TYR A 9 -1.39 4.67 20.78
CA TYR A 9 -2.27 4.34 19.67
C TYR A 9 -1.89 5.16 18.43
N VAL A 10 -1.77 4.49 17.29
CA VAL A 10 -1.41 5.11 16.02
C VAL A 10 -2.40 4.74 14.94
N THR A 11 -2.68 5.68 14.04
CA THR A 11 -3.47 5.41 12.84
C THR A 11 -2.55 4.95 11.71
N ASN A 12 -2.90 3.85 11.03
CA ASN A 12 -2.18 3.37 9.85
C ASN A 12 -3.17 2.77 8.84
N PRO A 13 -2.79 2.63 7.56
CA PRO A 13 -3.57 1.83 6.65
C PRO A 13 -3.71 0.36 7.09
N VAL A 14 -4.88 -0.21 6.83
CA VAL A 14 -5.18 -1.62 7.04
C VAL A 14 -4.81 -2.40 5.77
N LEU A 15 -3.82 -3.27 5.90
CA LEU A 15 -3.37 -4.18 4.85
C LEU A 15 -3.78 -5.61 5.22
N ASN A 16 -4.85 -6.11 4.58
CA ASN A 16 -5.46 -7.40 4.87
C ASN A 16 -5.75 -8.21 3.59
N GLN A 17 -5.09 -7.87 2.50
CA GLN A 17 -5.25 -8.57 1.22
C GLN A 17 -4.39 -9.83 1.22
N VAL A 18 -4.90 -10.93 0.65
CA VAL A 18 -4.13 -12.18 0.48
C VAL A 18 -2.81 -11.94 -0.29
N ALA A 19 -2.83 -11.02 -1.26
CA ALA A 19 -1.64 -10.64 -2.00
C ALA A 19 -0.55 -10.01 -1.10
N TYR A 20 -0.95 -9.28 -0.05
CA TYR A 20 -0.02 -8.71 0.92
C TYR A 20 0.63 -9.79 1.80
N ASP A 21 -0.10 -10.85 2.17
CA ASP A 21 0.47 -11.97 2.92
C ASP A 21 1.61 -12.63 2.11
N SER A 22 1.39 -12.89 0.82
CA SER A 22 2.44 -13.41 -0.08
C SER A 22 3.61 -12.43 -0.22
N PHE A 23 3.35 -11.13 -0.24
CA PHE A 23 4.41 -10.12 -0.25
C PHE A 23 5.29 -10.18 1.01
N LEU A 24 4.70 -10.41 2.19
CA LEU A 24 5.44 -10.55 3.44
C LEU A 24 6.36 -11.79 3.44
N GLU A 25 5.91 -12.91 2.87
CA GLU A 25 6.74 -14.12 2.72
C GLU A 25 7.94 -13.88 1.80
N ILE A 26 7.72 -13.21 0.67
CA ILE A 26 8.80 -12.83 -0.27
C ILE A 26 9.77 -11.87 0.40
N TRP A 27 9.25 -10.88 1.14
CA TRP A 27 10.07 -9.90 1.84
C TRP A 27 10.95 -10.57 2.89
N ALA A 28 10.39 -11.42 3.75
CA ALA A 28 11.15 -12.14 4.78
C ALA A 28 12.22 -13.03 4.16
N THR A 29 11.91 -13.73 3.06
CA THR A 29 12.89 -14.54 2.32
C THR A 29 14.06 -13.71 1.78
N ARG A 30 13.79 -12.47 1.34
CA ARG A 30 14.80 -11.61 0.72
C ARG A 30 15.65 -10.84 1.72
N TYR A 31 15.05 -10.38 2.81
CA TYR A 31 15.68 -9.42 3.71
C TYR A 31 15.93 -9.98 5.11
N ASP A 32 15.45 -11.18 5.42
CA ASP A 32 15.58 -11.86 6.72
C ASP A 32 15.02 -11.06 7.92
N VAL A 33 14.18 -10.07 7.62
CA VAL A 33 13.49 -9.21 8.58
C VAL A 33 12.10 -8.85 8.05
N PRO A 34 11.09 -8.60 8.90
CA PRO A 34 9.81 -8.05 8.44
C PRO A 34 9.97 -6.62 7.88
N PRO A 35 9.01 -6.14 7.05
CA PRO A 35 8.96 -4.73 6.71
C PRO A 35 8.78 -3.88 7.97
N THR A 36 9.32 -2.66 8.00
CA THR A 36 9.17 -1.76 9.16
C THR A 36 7.95 -0.84 9.07
N SER A 37 7.24 -0.88 7.94
CA SER A 37 6.04 -0.07 7.67
C SER A 37 5.26 -0.64 6.47
N SER A 38 4.10 -0.04 6.18
CA SER A 38 3.28 -0.32 5.00
C SER A 38 3.84 0.28 3.70
N ALA A 39 4.84 1.18 3.79
CA ALA A 39 5.37 1.90 2.63
C ALA A 39 5.87 0.99 1.48
N PRO A 40 6.50 -0.18 1.73
CA PRO A 40 6.92 -1.07 0.65
C PRO A 40 5.76 -1.63 -0.18
N ALA A 41 4.60 -1.91 0.43
CA ALA A 41 3.43 -2.38 -0.30
C ALA A 41 2.88 -1.30 -1.24
N TYR A 42 2.78 -0.06 -0.75
CA TYR A 42 2.37 1.08 -1.58
C TYR A 42 3.38 1.39 -2.68
N ALA A 43 4.68 1.29 -2.40
CA ALA A 43 5.71 1.47 -3.41
C ALA A 43 5.63 0.39 -4.51
N TYR A 44 5.34 -0.85 -4.13
CA TYR A 44 5.12 -1.94 -5.09
C TYR A 44 3.92 -1.63 -5.98
N ASP A 45 2.76 -1.34 -5.40
CA ASP A 45 1.54 -0.99 -6.14
C ASP A 45 1.76 0.19 -7.08
N ALA A 46 2.38 1.28 -6.60
CA ALA A 46 2.69 2.44 -7.42
C ALA A 46 3.65 2.11 -8.58
N THR A 47 4.65 1.26 -8.33
CA THR A 47 5.61 0.82 -9.36
C THR A 47 4.90 -0.01 -10.43
N GLN A 48 4.03 -0.94 -10.02
CA GLN A 48 3.24 -1.76 -10.94
C GLN A 48 2.36 -0.89 -11.85
N LEU A 49 1.63 0.09 -11.28
CA LEU A 49 0.83 1.01 -12.07
C LEU A 49 1.66 1.83 -13.06
N LEU A 50 2.81 2.35 -12.61
CA LEU A 50 3.68 3.16 -13.47
C LEU A 50 4.27 2.34 -14.61
N LEU A 51 4.75 1.12 -14.34
CA LEU A 51 5.30 0.25 -15.37
C LEU A 51 4.22 -0.16 -16.39
N ALA A 52 3.03 -0.55 -15.93
CA ALA A 52 1.92 -0.86 -16.81
C ALA A 52 1.52 0.33 -17.69
N ALA A 53 1.49 1.55 -17.13
CA ALA A 53 1.21 2.75 -17.90
C ALA A 53 2.29 3.06 -18.95
N ILE A 54 3.57 2.85 -18.60
CA ILE A 54 4.69 3.02 -19.53
C ILE A 54 4.61 2.01 -20.68
N GLU A 55 4.34 0.73 -20.38
CA GLU A 55 4.20 -0.32 -21.37
C GLU A 55 3.09 -0.03 -22.38
N GLU A 56 1.96 0.51 -21.91
CA GLU A 56 0.82 0.85 -22.77
C GLU A 56 1.10 2.04 -23.70
N VAL A 57 1.78 3.07 -23.22
CA VAL A 57 1.92 4.34 -23.96
C VAL A 57 3.26 4.51 -24.68
N ALA A 58 4.18 3.57 -24.49
CA ALA A 58 5.48 3.57 -25.13
C ALA A 58 5.34 3.44 -26.66
N ILE A 59 6.04 4.33 -27.38
CA ILE A 59 6.08 4.30 -28.86
C ILE A 59 7.51 4.02 -29.31
N VAL A 60 7.69 3.05 -30.20
CA VAL A 60 8.97 2.80 -30.88
C VAL A 60 9.06 3.69 -32.13
N GLY A 61 10.01 4.61 -32.13
CA GLY A 61 10.27 5.53 -33.24
C GLY A 61 10.98 4.88 -34.43
N GLN A 62 11.12 5.65 -35.51
CA GLN A 62 11.66 5.18 -36.80
C GLN A 62 13.12 4.66 -36.75
N ASN A 63 13.87 5.00 -35.69
CA ASN A 63 15.25 4.56 -35.46
C ASN A 63 15.38 3.56 -34.29
N GLY A 64 14.27 2.99 -33.83
CA GLY A 64 14.24 2.09 -32.67
C GLY A 64 14.31 2.81 -31.31
N ALA A 65 14.25 4.14 -31.28
CA ALA A 65 14.18 4.88 -30.02
C ALA A 65 12.82 4.66 -29.33
N LEU A 66 12.86 4.38 -28.02
CA LEU A 66 11.67 4.31 -27.19
C LEU A 66 11.27 5.72 -26.73
N VAL A 67 10.09 6.18 -27.12
CA VAL A 67 9.55 7.48 -26.72
C VAL A 67 8.41 7.25 -25.74
N ILE A 68 8.56 7.78 -24.53
CA ILE A 68 7.56 7.71 -23.46
C ILE A 68 7.07 9.13 -23.18
N GLY A 69 5.85 9.44 -23.63
CA GLY A 69 5.24 10.74 -23.41
C GLY A 69 4.76 10.88 -21.97
N ARG A 70 5.31 11.84 -21.20
CA ARG A 70 4.89 12.09 -19.81
C ARG A 70 3.38 12.38 -19.69
N ALA A 71 2.81 13.12 -20.64
CA ALA A 71 1.38 13.39 -20.67
C ALA A 71 0.58 12.09 -20.88
N ALA A 72 1.02 11.24 -21.81
CA ALA A 72 0.39 9.95 -22.06
C ALA A 72 0.44 9.03 -20.83
N VAL A 73 1.58 8.97 -20.13
CA VAL A 73 1.70 8.21 -18.86
C VAL A 73 0.69 8.72 -17.82
N ARG A 74 0.60 10.03 -17.62
CA ARG A 74 -0.35 10.63 -16.69
C ARG A 74 -1.80 10.30 -17.07
N ASP A 75 -2.14 10.45 -18.34
CA ASP A 75 -3.50 10.23 -18.82
C ASP A 75 -3.88 8.74 -18.70
N GLN A 76 -2.93 7.83 -18.94
CA GLN A 76 -3.11 6.40 -18.72
C GLN A 76 -3.27 6.05 -17.23
N LEU A 77 -2.47 6.64 -16.34
CA LEU A 77 -2.64 6.48 -14.89
C LEU A 77 -4.02 6.97 -14.44
N ALA A 78 -4.49 8.13 -14.92
CA ALA A 78 -5.81 8.66 -14.61
C ALA A 78 -6.96 7.75 -15.09
N ALA A 79 -6.73 6.92 -16.10
CA ALA A 79 -7.68 5.93 -16.60
C ALA A 79 -7.67 4.60 -15.82
N THR A 80 -6.75 4.42 -14.86
CA THR A 80 -6.62 3.18 -14.08
C THR A 80 -7.85 2.92 -13.23
N GLN A 81 -8.45 1.74 -13.38
CA GLN A 81 -9.60 1.30 -12.60
C GLN A 81 -9.48 -0.19 -12.26
N ASN A 82 -9.79 -0.54 -11.01
CA ASN A 82 -9.94 -1.90 -10.50
C ASN A 82 -8.73 -2.82 -10.74
N VAL A 83 -7.52 -2.27 -10.66
CA VAL A 83 -6.29 -3.08 -10.74
C VAL A 83 -6.04 -3.73 -9.39
N ALA A 84 -5.90 -5.06 -9.36
CA ALA A 84 -5.60 -5.77 -8.12
C ALA A 84 -4.16 -5.45 -7.65
N GLY A 85 -4.03 -4.83 -6.47
CA GLY A 85 -2.76 -4.53 -5.82
C GLY A 85 -2.62 -5.23 -4.46
N LEU A 86 -1.45 -5.07 -3.84
CA LEU A 86 -1.16 -5.52 -2.49
C LEU A 86 -2.02 -4.78 -1.46
N THR A 87 -2.33 -3.51 -1.73
CA THR A 87 -3.06 -2.63 -0.80
C THR A 87 -4.56 -2.58 -1.07
N GLY A 88 -5.05 -3.33 -2.06
CA GLY A 88 -6.47 -3.44 -2.43
C GLY A 88 -6.70 -3.23 -3.92
N SER A 89 -7.95 -2.93 -4.30
CA SER A 89 -8.34 -2.62 -5.68
C SER A 89 -7.99 -1.17 -6.04
N LEU A 90 -6.96 -0.98 -6.86
CA LEU A 90 -6.40 0.31 -7.23
C LEU A 90 -7.21 0.96 -8.36
N SER A 91 -7.76 2.14 -8.08
CA SER A 91 -8.46 2.99 -9.04
C SER A 91 -8.03 4.42 -8.84
N CYS A 92 -7.58 5.08 -9.91
CA CYS A 92 -7.13 6.46 -9.84
C CYS A 92 -8.29 7.44 -10.04
N THR A 93 -8.32 8.48 -9.23
CA THR A 93 -9.22 9.63 -9.42
C THR A 93 -8.60 10.64 -10.39
N SER A 94 -9.41 11.61 -10.85
CA SER A 94 -8.93 12.73 -11.67
C SER A 94 -7.88 13.61 -10.99
N HIS A 95 -7.69 13.47 -9.67
CA HIS A 95 -6.70 14.22 -8.90
C HIS A 95 -5.37 13.47 -8.70
N GLY A 96 -5.28 12.21 -9.15
CA GLY A 96 -4.07 11.38 -9.03
C GLY A 96 -4.08 10.38 -7.87
N GLU A 97 -5.18 10.31 -7.11
CA GLU A 97 -5.27 9.45 -5.94
C GLU A 97 -5.71 8.04 -6.36
N CYS A 98 -4.82 7.06 -6.17
CA CYS A 98 -5.00 5.68 -6.66
C CYS A 98 -5.08 4.63 -5.54
N ALA A 99 -4.86 5.03 -4.28
CA ALA A 99 -4.76 4.10 -3.16
C ALA A 99 -6.15 3.61 -2.71
N ALA A 100 -6.25 2.30 -2.45
CA ALA A 100 -7.43 1.65 -1.88
C ALA A 100 -7.42 1.66 -0.34
N ALA A 101 -6.90 2.70 0.29
CA ALA A 101 -6.56 2.67 1.70
C ALA A 101 -7.79 2.73 2.62
N GLY A 102 -8.07 1.64 3.33
CA GLY A 102 -8.79 1.70 4.60
C GLY A 102 -7.82 2.05 5.74
N TYR A 103 -8.28 2.78 6.75
CA TYR A 103 -7.47 3.11 7.92
C TYR A 103 -7.93 2.35 9.16
N GLY A 104 -7.03 2.18 10.12
CA GLY A 104 -7.31 1.58 11.41
C GLY A 104 -6.45 2.16 12.51
N VAL A 105 -6.81 1.86 13.74
CA VAL A 105 -6.09 2.20 14.96
C VAL A 105 -5.34 0.97 15.43
N TYR A 106 -4.05 1.13 15.68
CA TYR A 106 -3.13 0.10 16.13
C TYR A 106 -2.56 0.48 17.48
N GLU A 107 -2.33 -0.52 18.33
CA GLU A 107 -1.63 -0.34 19.59
C GLU A 107 -0.17 -0.75 19.46
N LEU A 108 0.73 0.13 19.90
CA LEU A 108 2.15 -0.20 20.01
C LEU A 108 2.42 -0.89 21.34
N ASP A 109 2.09 -2.18 21.39
CA ASP A 109 2.28 -2.99 22.59
C ASP A 109 3.75 -3.36 22.84
N THR A 110 4.00 -4.04 23.96
CA THR A 110 5.34 -4.49 24.35
C THR A 110 5.96 -5.50 23.37
N ALA A 111 5.15 -6.28 22.64
CA ALA A 111 5.64 -7.25 21.67
C ALA A 111 6.11 -6.56 20.38
N VAL A 112 5.35 -5.58 19.88
CA VAL A 112 5.76 -4.69 18.78
C VAL A 112 7.03 -3.94 19.15
N ARG A 113 7.15 -3.46 20.40
CA ARG A 113 8.36 -2.80 20.92
C ARG A 113 9.60 -3.69 20.91
N ASN A 114 9.47 -4.95 21.36
CA ASN A 114 10.62 -5.83 21.58
C ASN A 114 11.05 -6.60 20.34
N ASN A 115 10.11 -6.91 19.44
CA ASN A 115 10.34 -7.84 18.34
C ASN A 115 10.20 -7.17 16.95
N ALA A 116 10.04 -5.84 16.89
CA ALA A 116 9.79 -5.11 15.64
C ALA A 116 8.68 -5.74 14.79
N LEU A 117 7.62 -6.21 15.46
CA LEU A 117 6.51 -6.89 14.81
C LEU A 117 5.74 -5.88 13.96
N TRP A 118 5.69 -6.18 12.67
CA TRP A 118 4.88 -5.47 11.71
C TRP A 118 4.02 -6.47 10.91
N PRO A 119 2.72 -6.20 10.71
CA PRO A 119 1.97 -5.08 11.29
C PRO A 119 1.71 -5.26 12.80
N PRO A 120 1.59 -4.16 13.57
CA PRO A 120 1.12 -4.22 14.96
C PRO A 120 -0.33 -4.74 15.04
N PRO A 121 -0.80 -5.18 16.21
CA PRO A 121 -2.20 -5.58 16.40
C PRO A 121 -3.17 -4.45 16.04
N LEU A 122 -4.13 -4.75 15.16
CA LEU A 122 -5.23 -3.85 14.82
C LEU A 122 -6.26 -3.86 15.95
N VAL A 123 -6.51 -2.71 16.57
CA VAL A 123 -7.49 -2.55 17.66
C VAL A 123 -8.85 -2.14 17.13
N TRP A 124 -8.88 -1.35 16.06
CA TRP A 124 -10.12 -0.86 15.47
C TRP A 124 -9.94 -0.44 14.00
N GLN A 125 -10.99 -0.54 13.18
CA GLN A 125 -10.95 -0.18 11.76
C GLN A 125 -12.07 0.80 11.40
N PHE A 126 -11.74 1.88 10.67
CA PHE A 126 -12.71 2.83 10.16
C PHE A 126 -13.63 2.16 9.13
N GLY A 127 -14.94 2.36 9.25
CA GLY A 127 -15.93 1.96 8.23
C GLY A 127 -16.31 0.48 8.20
N GLN A 128 -15.85 -0.35 9.14
CA GLN A 128 -16.45 -1.65 9.40
C GLN A 128 -17.75 -1.47 10.20
N PRO A 129 -18.81 -2.27 9.96
CA PRO A 129 -19.93 -2.33 10.90
C PRO A 129 -19.39 -2.90 12.21
N THR A 130 -19.29 -2.08 13.26
CA THR A 130 -18.88 -2.57 14.57
C THR A 130 -20.07 -3.30 15.21
N GLU A 131 -19.84 -4.50 15.75
CA GLU A 131 -20.79 -5.12 16.71
C GLU A 131 -20.89 -4.33 18.01
N GLN A 132 -20.03 -3.32 18.21
CA GLN A 132 -20.06 -2.40 19.34
C GLN A 132 -20.13 -0.95 18.86
N GLY A 133 -21.35 -0.41 18.94
CA GLY A 133 -21.62 0.99 19.24
C GLY A 133 -21.27 2.00 18.16
N ASP A 134 -22.31 2.57 17.56
CA ASP A 134 -22.31 3.83 16.83
C ASP A 134 -21.75 4.96 17.73
N PHE A 135 -20.57 5.50 17.39
CA PHE A 135 -20.07 6.75 17.96
C PHE A 135 -20.42 7.88 16.99
N ARG A 136 -21.69 8.29 17.01
CA ARG A 136 -22.14 9.61 16.58
C ARG A 136 -22.16 10.57 17.76
#